data_AF-A0A955LUX1-F1
#
_entry.id   AF-A0A955LUX1-F1
#
_cell.length_a   1.000
_cell.length_b   1.000
_cell.length_c   1.000
_cell.angle_alpha   90.00
_cell.angle_beta   90.00
_cell.angle_gamma   90.00
#
_symmetry.space_group_name_H-M   'P 1'
#
loop_
_entity.id
_entity.type
_entity.pdbx_description
1 polymer ?
#
loop_
_entity_poly.entity_id
_entity_poly.type
_entity_poly.pdbx_seq_one_letter_code
_entity_poly.pdbx_strand_id
1 'polypeptide(L)'
;MNLVHRVMSSVVLVGVLAAILWCLPKWYFGMVISIISAVCLYEYLIMLRYRGTTVNRSFGVVMGFLIPAVVQYQEGSTNSGEVLFIVLACFMLFVIFFLRNDSIVALEGLSLTFFGMMYIA
;
A
#
# COMPACT_ATOMS: atom_id res chain seq x y z
N MET A 1 11.47 1.51 31.46
CA MET A 1 10.80 2.12 30.29
C MET A 1 9.41 2.55 30.71
N ASN A 2 9.16 3.86 30.76
CA ASN A 2 8.02 4.46 31.47
C ASN A 2 6.67 4.16 30.80
N LEU A 3 5.75 3.54 31.55
CA LEU A 3 4.38 3.23 31.15
C LEU A 3 3.63 4.48 30.65
N VAL A 4 3.86 5.61 31.33
CA VAL A 4 3.25 6.92 31.03
C VAL A 4 3.58 7.38 29.61
N HIS A 5 4.80 7.16 29.13
CA HIS A 5 5.21 7.55 27.77
C HIS A 5 4.51 6.69 26.70
N ARG A 6 4.24 5.42 26.98
CA ARG A 6 3.50 4.53 26.07
C ARG A 6 2.04 4.95 26.00
N VAL A 7 1.40 5.17 27.14
CA VAL A 7 -0.01 5.59 27.20
C VAL A 7 -0.21 6.94 26.52
N MET A 8 0.69 7.91 26.77
CA MET A 8 0.62 9.23 26.13
C MET A 8 0.76 9.13 24.61
N SER A 9 1.70 8.30 24.12
CA SER A 9 1.86 8.09 22.67
C SER A 9 0.60 7.48 22.03
N SER A 10 -0.04 6.52 22.69
CA SER A 10 -1.27 5.89 22.18
C SER A 10 -2.45 6.85 22.19
N VAL A 11 -2.62 7.65 23.25
CA VAL A 11 -3.71 8.63 23.35
C VAL A 11 -3.58 9.73 22.29
N VAL A 12 -2.36 10.22 22.04
CA VAL A 12 -2.11 11.20 20.99
C VAL A 12 -2.45 10.61 19.62
N LEU A 13 -2.03 9.37 19.36
CA LEU A 13 -2.28 8.71 18.07
C LEU A 13 -3.78 8.48 17.82
N VAL A 14 -4.51 8.03 18.85
CA VAL A 14 -5.98 7.87 18.78
C VAL A 14 -6.68 9.22 18.63
N GLY A 15 -6.22 10.25 19.33
CA GLY A 15 -6.77 11.61 19.23
C GLY A 15 -6.60 12.21 17.84
N VAL A 16 -5.43 12.01 17.22
CA VAL A 16 -5.17 12.45 15.84
C VAL A 16 -6.08 11.72 14.85
N LEU A 17 -6.25 10.41 14.98
CA LEU A 17 -7.16 9.64 14.12
C LEU A 17 -8.62 10.08 14.26
N ALA A 18 -9.08 10.33 15.49
CA ALA A 18 -10.43 10.83 15.76
C ALA A 18 -10.66 12.24 15.18
N ALA A 19 -9.66 13.11 15.28
CA ALA A 19 -9.72 14.46 14.70
C ALA A 19 -9.79 14.41 13.17
N ILE A 20 -9.03 13.51 12.53
CA ILE A 20 -9.07 13.32 11.07
C ILE A 20 -10.44 12.82 10.60
N LEU A 21 -11.08 11.92 11.36
CA LEU A 21 -12.38 11.35 11.00
C LEU A 21 -13.54 12.34 11.13
N TRP A 22 -13.54 13.20 12.16
CA TRP A 22 -14.67 14.11 12.43
C TRP A 22 -14.49 15.54 11.93
N CYS A 23 -13.26 16.04 11.81
CA CYS A 23 -13.03 17.45 11.57
C CYS A 23 -12.59 17.77 10.13
N LEU A 24 -12.05 16.78 9.40
CA LEU A 24 -11.50 17.01 8.06
C LEU A 24 -12.45 16.58 6.94
N PRO A 25 -12.41 17.26 5.78
CA PRO A 25 -13.19 16.89 4.61
C PRO A 25 -12.78 15.50 4.12
N LYS A 26 -13.75 14.72 3.61
CA LYS A 26 -13.60 13.32 3.16
C LYS A 26 -12.37 13.09 2.28
N TRP A 27 -12.04 14.06 1.43
CA TRP A 27 -10.86 14.04 0.56
C TRP A 27 -9.52 13.94 1.30
N TYR A 28 -9.41 14.58 2.47
CA TYR A 28 -8.18 14.57 3.26
C TYR A 28 -7.93 13.21 3.90
N PHE A 29 -9.00 12.54 4.34
CA PHE A 29 -8.92 11.17 4.85
C PHE A 29 -8.41 10.20 3.77
N GLY A 30 -8.91 10.34 2.54
CA GLY A 30 -8.43 9.56 1.40
C GLY A 30 -6.95 9.75 1.07
N MET A 31 -6.50 11.00 1.09
CA MET A 31 -5.09 11.33 0.86
C MET A 31 -4.17 10.78 1.97
N VAL A 32 -4.61 10.86 3.22
CA VAL A 32 -3.85 10.31 4.36
C VAL A 32 -3.73 8.80 4.23
N ILE A 33 -4.81 8.11 3.89
CA ILE A 33 -4.79 6.65 3.67
C ILE A 33 -3.85 6.30 2.52
N SER A 34 -3.95 6.96 1.37
CA SER A 34 -3.09 6.63 0.22
C SER A 34 -1.60 6.83 0.52
N ILE A 35 -1.25 7.88 1.28
CA ILE A 35 0.13 8.12 1.73
C ILE A 35 0.58 7.04 2.71
N ILE A 36 -0.24 6.71 3.72
CA ILE A 36 0.09 5.67 4.71
C ILE A 36 0.28 4.31 4.01
N SER A 37 -0.62 3.94 3.10
CA SER A 37 -0.53 2.74 2.28
C SER A 37 0.77 2.69 1.48
N ALA A 38 1.13 3.79 0.80
CA ALA A 38 2.36 3.88 0.03
C ALA A 38 3.62 3.76 0.90
N VAL A 39 3.63 4.39 2.08
CA VAL A 39 4.76 4.34 3.03
C VAL A 39 4.91 2.94 3.63
N CYS A 40 3.82 2.32 4.08
CA CYS A 40 3.82 0.94 4.58
C CYS A 40 4.36 -0.03 3.53
N LEU A 41 3.90 0.10 2.27
CA LEU A 41 4.37 -0.76 1.19
C LEU A 41 5.84 -0.48 0.86
N TYR A 42 6.27 0.78 0.90
CA TYR A 42 7.68 1.15 0.72
C TYR A 42 8.58 0.51 1.77
N GLU A 43 8.22 0.59 3.06
CA GLU A 43 8.97 -0.04 4.14
C GLU A 43 9.01 -1.57 4.01
N TYR A 44 7.87 -2.18 3.69
CA TYR A 44 7.76 -3.62 3.47
C TYR A 44 8.71 -4.09 2.34
N LEU A 45 8.69 -3.40 1.20
CA LEU A 45 9.57 -3.72 0.06
C LEU A 45 11.04 -3.39 0.35
N ILE A 46 11.31 -2.47 1.29
CA ILE A 46 12.64 -2.22 1.82
C ILE A 46 13.16 -3.42 2.60
N MET A 47 12.36 -3.92 3.54
CA MET A 47 12.73 -5.05 4.40
C MET A 47 12.96 -6.32 3.59
N LEU A 48 12.15 -6.54 2.56
CA LEU A 48 12.31 -7.65 1.62
C LEU A 48 13.63 -7.57 0.84
N ARG A 49 14.00 -6.39 0.35
CA ARG A 49 15.28 -6.21 -0.36
C ARG A 49 16.48 -6.55 0.52
N TYR A 50 16.43 -6.21 1.81
CA TYR A 50 17.49 -6.58 2.76
C TYR A 50 17.64 -8.09 2.94
N ARG A 51 16.62 -8.88 2.61
CA ARG A 51 16.68 -10.36 2.58
C ARG A 51 17.18 -10.94 1.24
N GLY A 52 17.62 -10.11 0.30
CA GLY A 52 18.24 -10.56 -0.95
C GLY A 52 17.28 -10.80 -2.11
N THR A 53 15.97 -10.55 -1.94
CA THR A 53 15.01 -10.63 -3.04
C THR A 53 15.08 -9.40 -3.94
N THR A 54 15.04 -9.65 -5.25
CA THR A 54 15.07 -8.62 -6.30
C THR A 54 13.64 -8.16 -6.57
N VAL A 55 13.25 -7.07 -5.90
CA VAL A 55 11.87 -6.59 -5.82
C VAL A 55 11.70 -5.26 -6.57
N ASN A 56 10.59 -5.12 -7.33
CA ASN A 56 10.26 -3.89 -8.06
C ASN A 56 9.58 -2.85 -7.15
N ARG A 57 10.39 -2.05 -6.46
CA ARG A 57 9.93 -1.01 -5.52
C ARG A 57 8.96 0.00 -6.14
N SER A 58 9.30 0.53 -7.32
CA SER A 58 8.53 1.61 -7.93
C SER A 58 7.10 1.17 -8.28
N PHE A 59 6.94 -0.08 -8.74
CA PHE A 59 5.64 -0.58 -9.15
C PHE A 59 4.71 -0.79 -7.95
N GLY A 60 5.20 -1.43 -6.89
CA GLY A 60 4.41 -1.63 -5.67
C GLY A 60 3.96 -0.31 -5.07
N VAL A 61 4.88 0.64 -4.85
CA VAL A 61 4.55 1.92 -4.20
C VAL A 61 3.56 2.74 -5.02
N VAL A 62 3.71 2.76 -6.36
CA VAL A 62 2.75 3.42 -7.24
C VAL A 62 1.37 2.80 -7.11
N MET A 63 1.25 1.47 -7.13
CA MET A 63 -0.03 0.78 -7.00
C MET A 63 -0.65 0.95 -5.61
N GLY A 64 0.16 0.93 -4.53
CA GLY A 64 -0.30 1.18 -3.17
C GLY A 64 -0.83 2.59 -2.94
N PHE A 65 -0.42 3.56 -3.77
CA PHE A 65 -0.99 4.91 -3.79
C PHE A 65 -2.22 5.00 -4.70
N LEU A 66 -2.17 4.37 -5.88
CA LEU A 66 -3.22 4.45 -6.90
C LEU A 66 -4.54 3.82 -6.44
N ILE A 67 -4.48 2.64 -5.81
CA ILE A 67 -5.67 1.88 -5.42
C ILE A 67 -6.53 2.70 -4.43
N PRO A 68 -6.00 3.18 -3.28
CA PRO A 68 -6.80 4.01 -2.36
C PRO A 68 -7.24 5.34 -2.98
N ALA A 69 -6.43 5.94 -3.86
CA ALA A 69 -6.80 7.19 -4.53
C ALA A 69 -8.02 7.01 -5.46
N VAL A 70 -8.09 5.88 -6.17
CA VAL A 70 -9.21 5.55 -7.06
C VAL A 70 -10.48 5.21 -6.27
N VAL A 71 -10.35 4.47 -5.16
CA VAL A 71 -11.45 4.16 -4.22
C VAL A 71 -12.11 5.47 -3.75
N GLN A 72 -11.28 6.45 -3.39
CA GLN A 72 -11.73 7.75 -2.88
C GLN A 72 -12.40 8.60 -3.94
N TYR A 73 -11.87 8.61 -5.16
CA TYR A 73 -12.49 9.33 -6.28
C TYR A 73 -13.88 8.79 -6.65
N GLN A 74 -14.14 7.51 -6.38
CA GLN A 74 -15.43 6.89 -6.61
C GLN A 74 -16.39 6.97 -5.41
N GLU A 75 -16.00 7.65 -4.33
CA GLU A 75 -16.78 7.83 -3.08
C GLU A 75 -17.39 6.52 -2.51
N GLY A 76 -16.74 5.37 -2.76
CA GLY A 76 -17.27 4.07 -2.34
C GLY A 76 -18.52 3.61 -3.10
N SER A 77 -18.84 4.21 -4.24
CA SER A 77 -19.80 3.67 -5.18
C SER A 77 -19.27 2.35 -5.72
N THR A 78 -20.08 1.28 -5.65
CA THR A 78 -19.78 -0.10 -6.13
C THR A 78 -19.43 -0.20 -7.63
N ASN A 79 -19.28 0.93 -8.32
CA ASN A 79 -18.81 0.96 -9.68
C ASN A 79 -17.36 0.45 -9.74
N SER A 80 -17.18 -0.59 -10.54
CA SER A 80 -16.09 -1.56 -10.61
C SER A 80 -14.65 -1.06 -10.88
N GLY A 81 -14.33 0.22 -10.63
CA GLY A 81 -13.00 0.76 -10.90
C GLY A 81 -11.90 0.07 -10.11
N GLU A 82 -12.14 -0.27 -8.83
CA GLU A 82 -11.17 -0.94 -7.97
C GLU A 82 -10.71 -2.29 -8.54
N VAL A 83 -11.68 -3.10 -8.98
CA VAL A 83 -11.43 -4.42 -9.58
C VAL A 83 -10.61 -4.27 -10.87
N LEU A 84 -10.93 -3.29 -11.71
CA LEU A 84 -10.16 -3.01 -12.92
C LEU A 84 -8.71 -2.62 -12.60
N PHE A 85 -8.48 -1.80 -11.57
CA PHE A 85 -7.12 -1.41 -11.16
C PHE A 85 -6.33 -2.58 -10.57
N ILE A 86 -6.95 -3.45 -9.77
CA ILE A 86 -6.32 -4.67 -9.25
C ILE A 86 -5.96 -5.63 -10.41
N VAL A 87 -6.88 -5.84 -11.35
CA VAL A 87 -6.64 -6.67 -12.53
C VAL A 87 -5.52 -6.08 -13.40
N LEU A 88 -5.52 -4.77 -13.62
CA LEU A 88 -4.46 -4.08 -14.38
C LEU A 88 -3.10 -4.17 -13.66
N ALA A 89 -3.09 -4.04 -12.33
CA ALA A 89 -1.88 -4.19 -11.53
C ALA A 89 -1.32 -5.60 -11.61
N CYS A 90 -2.19 -6.61 -11.55
CA CYS A 90 -1.84 -8.00 -11.74
C CYS A 90 -1.29 -8.25 -13.16
N PHE A 91 -1.94 -7.71 -14.18
CA PHE A 91 -1.50 -7.81 -15.58
C PHE A 91 -0.11 -7.19 -15.79
N MET A 92 0.13 -5.99 -15.26
CA MET A 92 1.42 -5.33 -15.35
C MET A 92 2.53 -6.10 -14.62
N LEU A 93 2.22 -6.72 -13.48
CA LEU A 93 3.16 -7.63 -12.82
C LEU A 93 3.51 -8.83 -13.71
N PHE A 94 2.54 -9.42 -14.39
CA PHE A 94 2.79 -10.51 -15.34
C PHE A 94 3.68 -10.07 -16.52
N VAL A 95 3.46 -8.87 -17.06
CA VAL A 95 4.31 -8.32 -18.13
C VAL A 95 5.75 -8.13 -17.64
N ILE A 96 5.92 -7.53 -16.46
CA ILE A 96 7.21 -7.37 -15.79
C ILE A 96 7.90 -8.71 -15.53
N PHE A 97 7.13 -9.73 -15.10
CA PHE A 97 7.63 -11.07 -14.87
C PHE A 97 8.17 -11.69 -16.16
N PHE A 98 7.43 -11.56 -17.28
CA PHE A 98 7.84 -12.10 -18.57
C PHE A 98 9.06 -11.39 -19.17
N LEU A 99 9.20 -10.08 -18.91
CA LEU A 99 10.38 -9.30 -19.32
C LEU A 99 11.67 -9.70 -18.59
N ARG A 100 11.55 -10.35 -17.43
CA ARG A 100 12.67 -10.68 -16.56
C ARG A 100 13.08 -12.14 -16.77
N ASN A 101 13.98 -12.33 -17.74
CA ASN A 101 14.38 -13.62 -18.31
C ASN A 101 15.21 -14.55 -17.39
N ASP A 102 15.11 -14.47 -16.05
CA ASP A 102 15.96 -15.26 -15.14
C ASP A 102 15.37 -15.57 -13.74
N SER A 103 15.41 -16.88 -13.42
CA SER A 103 15.45 -17.57 -12.12
C SER A 103 14.28 -17.45 -11.10
N ILE A 104 14.07 -18.54 -10.35
CA ILE A 104 13.12 -18.72 -9.22
C ILE A 104 13.10 -17.53 -8.23
N VAL A 105 14.24 -16.84 -8.06
CA VAL A 105 14.38 -15.66 -7.21
C VAL A 105 13.53 -14.48 -7.70
N ALA A 106 13.29 -14.37 -9.00
CA ALA A 106 12.39 -13.37 -9.57
C ALA A 106 10.92 -13.67 -9.30
N LEU A 107 10.55 -14.95 -9.31
CA LEU A 107 9.20 -15.39 -8.97
C LEU A 107 8.88 -15.11 -7.49
N GLU A 108 9.85 -15.33 -6.60
CA GLU A 108 9.72 -15.02 -5.17
C GLU A 108 9.54 -13.50 -4.93
N GLY A 109 10.36 -12.67 -5.59
CA GLY A 109 10.21 -11.21 -5.50
C GLY A 109 8.85 -10.71 -5.99
N LEU A 110 8.29 -11.36 -7.02
CA LEU A 110 7.00 -11.00 -7.62
C LEU A 110 5.81 -11.43 -6.74
N SER A 111 5.85 -12.64 -6.19
CA SER A 111 4.80 -13.14 -5.30
C SER A 111 4.70 -12.30 -4.02
N LEU A 112 5.84 -11.86 -3.49
CA LEU A 112 5.89 -10.97 -2.32
C LEU A 112 5.34 -9.57 -2.62
N THR A 113 5.59 -9.01 -3.82
CA THR A 113 4.94 -7.76 -4.24
C THR A 113 3.45 -7.91 -4.43
N PHE A 114 3.01 -9.04 -4.99
CA PHE A 114 1.59 -9.33 -5.17
C PHE A 114 0.88 -9.45 -3.82
N PHE A 115 1.47 -10.18 -2.87
CA PHE A 115 0.96 -10.30 -1.51
C PHE A 115 0.89 -8.93 -0.81
N GLY A 116 1.93 -8.11 -0.92
CA GLY A 116 1.93 -6.77 -0.34
C GLY A 116 0.82 -5.88 -0.90
N MET A 117 0.60 -5.91 -2.22
CA MET A 117 -0.48 -5.14 -2.84
C MET A 117 -1.86 -5.64 -2.44
N MET A 118 -2.09 -6.95 -2.46
CA MET A 118 -3.36 -7.57 -2.04
C MET A 118 -3.67 -7.40 -0.55
N TYR A 119 -2.65 -7.17 0.28
CA TYR A 119 -2.83 -6.90 1.71
C TYR A 119 -3.32 -5.47 1.97
N ILE A 120 -2.95 -4.53 1.09
CA ILE A 120 -3.29 -3.10 1.22
C ILE A 120 -4.54 -2.72 0.43
N ALA A 121 -4.76 -3.36 -0.72
CA ALA A 121 -5.95 -3.22 -1.55
C ALA A 121 -7.19 -3.79 -0.84
#